data_AF-A0ABD6E1V7-F1
#
_entry.id   AF-A0ABD6E1V7-F1
#
_cell.length_a   1.000
_cell.length_b   1.000
_cell.length_c   1.000
_cell.angle_alpha   90.00
_cell.angle_beta   90.00
_cell.angle_gamma   90.00
#
_symmetry.space_group_name_H-M   'P 1'
#
loop_
_entity.id
_entity.type
_entity.pdbx_description
1 polymer ?
#
loop_
_entity_poly.entity_id
_entity_poly.type
_entity_poly.pdbx_seq_one_letter_code
_entity_poly.pdbx_strand_id
1 'polypeptide(L)' 'MFYLRKKPKEKFRETIELFDEKTNEIVRKIHFKSPKDFDKFLEDFRLMRYPGYSWRYKDKSKKKGKIE' A
#
# COMPACT_ATOMS: atom_id res chain seq x y z
N MET A 1 -38.84 -8.88 -5.14
CA MET A 1 -37.56 -9.62 -5.20
C MET A 1 -36.44 -8.65 -5.57
N PHE A 2 -35.70 -8.14 -4.58
CA PHE A 2 -34.51 -7.32 -4.84
C PHE A 2 -33.27 -8.19 -4.64
N TYR A 3 -32.69 -8.66 -5.74
CA TYR A 3 -31.39 -9.31 -5.69
C TYR A 3 -30.32 -8.26 -5.37
N LEU A 4 -29.89 -8.22 -4.11
CA LEU A 4 -28.69 -7.49 -3.69
C LEU A 4 -27.50 -7.98 -4.51
N ARG A 5 -27.12 -7.18 -5.50
CA ARG A 5 -25.92 -7.35 -6.32
C ARG A 5 -24.71 -7.32 -5.37
N LYS A 6 -24.28 -8.48 -4.88
CA LYS A 6 -23.05 -8.62 -4.08
C LYS A 6 -21.92 -8.09 -4.95
N LYS A 7 -21.47 -6.85 -4.69
CA LYS A 7 -20.27 -6.32 -5.33
C LYS A 7 -19.14 -7.32 -5.08
N PRO A 8 -18.30 -7.63 -6.07
CA PRO A 8 -17.13 -8.45 -5.82
C PRO A 8 -16.39 -7.82 -4.65
N LYS A 9 -16.09 -8.60 -3.60
CA LYS A 9 -15.16 -8.19 -2.55
C LYS A 9 -13.84 -7.92 -3.27
N GLU A 10 -13.62 -6.68 -3.64
CA GLU A 10 -12.35 -6.22 -4.17
C GLU A 10 -11.33 -6.57 -3.09
N LYS A 11 -10.53 -7.61 -3.36
CA LYS A 11 -9.57 -8.12 -2.40
C LYS A 11 -8.52 -7.03 -2.28
N PHE A 12 -8.61 -6.24 -1.21
CA PHE A 12 -7.61 -5.24 -0.90
C PHE A 12 -6.25 -5.92 -0.88
N ARG A 13 -5.40 -5.51 -1.82
CA ARG A 13 -4.06 -6.07 -1.99
C ARG A 13 -3.13 -4.92 -2.31
N GLU A 14 -2.83 -4.15 -1.29
CA GLU A 14 -1.79 -3.13 -1.39
C GLU A 14 -0.44 -3.74 -1.07
N THR A 15 0.58 -3.28 -1.77
CA THR A 15 1.95 -3.69 -1.52
C THR A 15 2.81 -2.45 -1.48
N ILE A 16 3.64 -2.34 -0.46
CA ILE A 16 4.61 -1.25 -0.32
C ILE A 16 6.03 -1.81 -0.32
N GLU A 17 6.97 -0.94 -0.60
CA GLU A 17 8.39 -1.13 -0.42
C GLU A 17 8.88 -0.12 0.62
N LEU A 18 9.50 -0.62 1.68
CA LEU A 18 10.30 0.16 2.61
C LEU A 18 11.72 0.23 2.07
N PHE A 19 12.27 1.43 1.97
CA PHE A 19 13.61 1.69 1.46
C PHE A 19 14.39 2.61 2.40
N ASP A 20 15.71 2.47 2.39
CA ASP A 20 16.61 3.38 3.09
C ASP A 20 16.72 4.70 2.31
N GLU A 21 16.54 5.84 2.98
CA GLU A 21 16.55 7.15 2.32
C GLU A 21 17.93 7.56 1.81
N LYS A 22 19.02 7.05 2.40
CA LYS A 22 20.39 7.39 2.02
C LYS A 22 20.88 6.54 0.87
N THR A 23 20.62 5.23 0.91
CA THR A 23 21.11 4.29 -0.12
C THR A 23 20.09 4.03 -1.22
N ASN A 24 18.82 4.41 -0.99
CA ASN A 24 17.67 4.08 -1.85
C ASN A 24 17.47 2.57 -2.03
N GLU A 25 18.05 1.77 -1.15
CA GLU A 25 17.95 0.32 -1.20
C GLU A 25 16.65 -0.16 -0.58
N ILE A 26 15.99 -1.12 -1.23
CA ILE A 26 14.75 -1.69 -0.74
C ILE A 26 15.07 -2.68 0.38
N VAL A 27 14.81 -2.26 1.61
CA VAL A 27 15.04 -3.06 2.82
C VAL A 27 13.95 -4.11 2.97
N ARG A 28 12.69 -3.77 2.66
CA ARG A 28 11.56 -4.68 2.87
C ARG A 28 10.42 -4.44 1.91
N LYS A 29 9.71 -5.51 1.54
CA LYS A 29 8.47 -5.45 0.76
C LYS A 29 7.33 -6.01 1.60
N ILE A 30 6.30 -5.21 1.85
CA ILE A 30 5.18 -5.57 2.73
C ILE A 30 3.91 -5.67 1.89
N HIS A 31 3.20 -6.78 2.03
CA HIS A 31 1.95 -7.05 1.32
C HIS A 31 0.80 -7.03 2.33
N PHE A 32 -0.16 -6.13 2.12
CA PHE A 32 -1.34 -6.00 2.97
C PHE A 32 -2.52 -6.72 2.33
N LYS A 33 -3.20 -7.56 3.12
CA LYS A 33 -4.39 -8.32 2.68
C LYS A 33 -5.68 -7.64 3.11
N SER A 34 -5.60 -6.57 3.89
CA SER A 34 -6.74 -5.81 4.39
C SER A 34 -6.37 -4.33 4.61
N PRO A 35 -7.32 -3.39 4.39
CA PRO A 35 -7.07 -1.96 4.60
C PRO A 35 -6.65 -1.65 6.04
N LYS A 36 -7.25 -2.34 7.01
CA LYS A 36 -6.91 -2.20 8.43
C LYS A 36 -5.45 -2.48 8.74
N ASP A 37 -4.83 -3.47 8.07
CA ASP A 37 -3.41 -3.77 8.27
C ASP A 37 -2.52 -2.66 7.69
N PHE A 38 -2.97 -2.02 6.62
CA PHE A 38 -2.27 -0.89 6.01
C PHE A 38 -2.40 0.38 6.87
N ASP A 39 -3.60 0.69 7.35
CA ASP A 39 -3.83 1.82 8.25
C ASP A 39 -2.99 1.70 9.52
N LYS A 40 -2.96 0.49 10.11
CA LYS A 40 -2.10 0.20 11.27
C LYS A 40 -0.62 0.40 10.95
N PHE A 41 -0.15 -0.03 9.77
CA PHE A 41 1.22 0.24 9.34
C PHE A 41 1.50 1.74 9.23
N LEU A 42 0.57 2.54 8.70
CA LEU A 42 0.74 3.99 8.62
C LEU A 42 0.80 4.65 9.99
N GLU A 43 -0.04 4.21 10.93
CA GLU A 43 0.00 4.67 12.32
C GLU A 43 1.32 4.29 12.99
N ASP A 44 1.71 3.02 12.91
CA ASP A 44 2.98 2.52 13.46
C ASP A 44 4.18 3.25 12.83
N PHE A 45 4.16 3.53 11.53
CA PHE A 45 5.22 4.26 10.82
C PHE A 45 5.27 5.76 11.18
N ARG A 46 4.13 6.36 11.55
CA ARG A 46 4.10 7.75 12.04
C ARG A 46 4.57 7.85 13.49
N LEU A 47 4.24 6.85 14.31
CA LEU A 47 4.57 6.80 15.74
C LEU A 47 6.02 6.38 15.96
N MET A 48 6.47 5.34 15.28
CA MET A 48 7.88 4.99 15.18
C MET A 48 8.50 5.93 14.14
N ARG A 49 9.18 6.98 14.59
CA ARG A 49 10.09 7.75 13.74
C ARG A 49 11.18 6.81 13.21
N TYR A 50 10.93 6.05 12.14
CA TYR A 50 11.92 5.23 11.45
C TYR A 50 12.95 6.19 10.81
N PRO A 51 14.04 6.56 11.49
CA PRO A 51 14.90 7.63 11.02
C PRO A 51 15.73 7.07 9.87
N GLY A 52 15.61 7.68 8.68
CA GLY A 52 16.36 7.23 7.50
C GLY A 52 15.70 6.09 6.72
N TYR A 53 14.47 5.69 7.06
CA TYR A 53 13.69 4.81 6.19
C TYR A 53 12.43 5.53 5.72
N SER A 54 12.08 5.31 4.46
CA SER A 54 10.86 5.80 3.83
C SER A 54 10.16 4.65 3.10
N TRP A 55 8.90 4.84 2.71
CA TRP A 55 8.13 3.80 2.03
C TRP A 55 7.45 4.34 0.77
N ARG A 56 7.23 3.46 -0.20
CA ARG A 56 6.50 3.76 -1.45
C ARG A 56 5.61 2.58 -1.85
N TYR A 57 4.56 2.83 -2.61
CA TYR A 57 3.73 1.76 -3.17
C TYR A 57 4.52 0.97 -4.21
N LYS A 58 4.48 -0.36 -4.12
CA LYS A 58 5.14 -1.28 -5.06
C LYS A 58 4.39 -1.41 -6.38
N ASP A 59 3.12 -1.03 -6.44
CA ASP A 59 2.33 -1.16 -7.65
C ASP A 59 1.16 -0.16 -7.73
N LYS A 60 1.26 0.80 -8.66
CA LYS A 60 0.09 1.41 -9.31
C LYS A 60 0.25 1.29 -10.83
N SER A 61 0.71 0.16 -11.34
CA SER A 61 0.70 -0.10 -12.78
C SER A 61 -0.62 -0.72 -13.20
N LYS A 62 -1.68 0.10 -13.26
CA LYS A 62 -2.66 0.20 -14.37
C LYS A 62 -3.91 1.00 -13.96
N LYS A 63 -3.79 2.32 -14.09
CA LYS A 63 -4.63 3.07 -15.03
C LYS A 63 -3.86 4.32 -15.45
N LYS A 64 -3.12 4.18 -16.56
CA LYS A 64 -3.06 5.25 -17.55
C LYS A 64 -4.50 5.63 -17.89
N GLY A 65 -5.04 6.65 -17.23
CA GLY A 65 -6.09 7.47 -17.83
C GLY A 65 -5.37 8.45 -18.75
N LYS A 66 -5.52 8.24 -20.07
CA LYS A 66 -5.40 9.20 -21.20
C LYS A 66 -4.79 10.58 -20.85
N ILE A 67 -3.60 10.92 -21.34
CA ILE A 67 -3.40 11.67 -22.61
C ILE A 67 -4.67 12.38 -23.07
N GLU A 68 -4.81 13.65 -22.70
CA GLU A 68 -4.90 14.78 -23.63
C GLU A 68 -4.12 15.96 -23.02
#